data_AF-B6XJ60-F1
#
_entry.id   AF-B6XJ60-F1
#
_cell.length_a   1.000
_cell.length_b   1.000
_cell.length_c   1.000
_cell.angle_alpha   90.00
_cell.angle_beta   90.00
_cell.angle_gamma   90.00
#
_symmetry.space_group_name_H-M   'P 1'
#
loop_
_entity.id
_entity.type
_entity.pdbx_description
1 polymer ?
#
loop_
_entity_poly.entity_id
_entity_poly.type
_entity_poly.pdbx_seq_one_letter_code
_entity_poly.pdbx_strand_id
1 'polypeptide(L)'
;MTVRLTNAIKDSIKNNALAKAGVFKQKEELKKEFNQFALDVRMEALGGEDKAKKMELILEVAISNLKMLEEEVNSYIGVYNAESNSLRPAFGGQRVRLRYGKDNNGEDIYLLTPDDNKCLFPADHELSKRFEKLTQKENKLKEKETEINTTVQVALNSVTTIKRLIEIWPESKELIPTDISKSTSTLPALQVEDLNKLIGLPTDKK
;
A
#
# COMPACT_ATOMS: atom_id res chain seq x y z
N MET A 1 3.27 -27.55 -28.62
CA MET A 1 3.66 -27.84 -27.23
C MET A 1 2.59 -27.25 -26.31
N THR A 2 1.97 -28.03 -25.43
CA THR A 2 0.86 -27.56 -24.58
C THR A 2 1.41 -27.14 -23.23
N VAL A 3 1.39 -25.84 -22.93
CA VAL A 3 1.86 -25.30 -21.65
C VAL A 3 0.80 -25.52 -20.56
N ARG A 4 1.19 -26.11 -19.43
CA ARG A 4 0.34 -26.32 -18.26
C ARG A 4 0.14 -24.99 -17.51
N LEU A 5 -1.07 -24.75 -17.03
CA LEU A 5 -1.38 -23.61 -16.14
C LEU A 5 -0.84 -23.91 -14.74
N THR A 6 0.40 -23.52 -14.48
CA THR A 6 0.99 -23.51 -13.13
C THR A 6 0.36 -22.39 -12.30
N ASN A 7 0.49 -22.46 -10.97
CA ASN A 7 0.00 -21.39 -10.09
C ASN A 7 0.64 -20.05 -10.42
N ALA A 8 1.94 -20.03 -10.75
CA ALA A 8 2.64 -18.82 -11.19
C ALA A 8 1.99 -18.19 -12.43
N ILE A 9 1.68 -19.00 -13.46
CA ILE A 9 1.01 -18.50 -14.67
C ILE A 9 -0.40 -18.00 -14.35
N LYS A 10 -1.14 -18.71 -13.49
CA LYS A 10 -2.48 -18.30 -13.05
C LYS A 10 -2.43 -16.94 -12.34
N ASP A 11 -1.48 -16.73 -11.44
CA ASP A 11 -1.34 -15.48 -10.70
C ASP A 11 -0.89 -14.32 -11.60
N SER A 12 0.00 -14.58 -12.57
CA SER A 12 0.32 -13.58 -13.60
C SER A 12 -0.89 -13.19 -14.45
N ILE A 13 -1.74 -14.16 -14.86
CA ILE A 13 -2.96 -13.87 -15.61
C ILE A 13 -3.94 -13.02 -14.78
N LYS A 14 -4.12 -13.32 -13.49
CA LYS A 14 -4.94 -12.47 -12.59
C LYS A 14 -4.39 -11.05 -12.48
N ASN A 15 -3.09 -10.91 -12.27
CA ASN A 15 -2.45 -9.59 -12.17
C ASN A 15 -2.62 -8.79 -13.47
N ASN A 16 -2.46 -9.44 -14.63
CA ASN A 16 -2.70 -8.81 -15.93
C ASN A 16 -4.18 -8.41 -16.10
N ALA A 17 -5.13 -9.22 -15.62
CA ALA A 17 -6.55 -8.88 -15.64
C ALA A 17 -6.85 -7.64 -14.79
N LEU A 18 -6.30 -7.58 -13.56
CA LEU A 18 -6.44 -6.41 -12.68
C LEU A 18 -5.78 -5.16 -13.28
N ALA A 19 -4.60 -5.30 -13.87
CA ALA A 19 -3.90 -4.21 -14.56
C ALA A 19 -4.72 -3.69 -15.74
N LYS A 20 -5.22 -4.59 -16.61
CA LYS A 20 -6.06 -4.24 -17.76
C LYS A 20 -7.38 -3.59 -17.34
N ALA A 21 -7.98 -4.03 -16.23
CA ALA A 21 -9.17 -3.42 -15.66
C ALA A 21 -8.92 -2.06 -14.96
N GLY A 22 -7.66 -1.60 -14.93
CA GLY A 22 -7.23 -0.33 -14.35
C GLY A 22 -7.25 -0.32 -12.81
N VAL A 23 -7.37 -1.47 -12.15
CA VAL A 23 -7.55 -1.55 -10.68
C VAL A 23 -6.33 -0.96 -9.96
N PHE A 24 -5.11 -1.28 -10.40
CA PHE A 24 -3.89 -0.74 -9.77
C PHE A 24 -3.82 0.79 -9.88
N LYS A 25 -4.15 1.34 -11.06
CA LYS A 25 -4.18 2.79 -11.26
C LYS A 25 -5.23 3.46 -10.36
N GLN A 26 -6.43 2.89 -10.28
CA GLN A 26 -7.51 3.38 -9.43
C GLN A 26 -7.15 3.34 -7.94
N LYS A 27 -6.42 2.30 -7.50
CA LYS A 27 -5.91 2.19 -6.12
C LYS A 27 -4.88 3.27 -5.80
N GLU A 28 -3.94 3.52 -6.72
CA GLU A 28 -2.93 4.58 -6.54
C GLU A 28 -3.56 5.97 -6.53
N GLU A 29 -4.55 6.23 -7.39
CA GLU A 29 -5.33 7.48 -7.37
C GLU A 29 -6.09 7.66 -6.05
N LEU A 30 -6.79 6.62 -5.60
CA LEU A 30 -7.51 6.65 -4.31
C LEU A 30 -6.57 6.87 -3.13
N LYS A 31 -5.37 6.27 -3.15
CA LYS A 31 -4.34 6.50 -2.14
C LYS A 31 -3.91 7.97 -2.10
N LYS A 32 -3.70 8.60 -3.27
CA LYS A 32 -3.40 10.05 -3.35
C LYS A 32 -4.55 10.90 -2.80
N GLU A 33 -5.80 10.53 -3.09
CA GLU A 33 -6.97 11.22 -2.53
C GLU A 33 -7.03 11.12 -1.01
N PHE A 34 -6.72 9.96 -0.43
CA PHE A 34 -6.62 9.80 1.03
C PHE A 34 -5.45 10.58 1.63
N ASN A 35 -4.29 10.61 0.97
CA ASN A 35 -3.15 11.41 1.42
C ASN A 35 -3.49 12.90 1.44
N GLN A 36 -4.13 13.40 0.38
CA GLN A 36 -4.60 14.79 0.34
C GLN A 36 -5.66 15.05 1.42
N PHE A 37 -6.59 14.12 1.60
CA PHE A 37 -7.59 14.22 2.68
C PHE A 37 -6.92 14.28 4.07
N ALA A 38 -5.84 13.53 4.30
CA ALA A 38 -5.06 13.60 5.53
C ALA A 38 -4.48 15.00 5.77
N LEU A 39 -3.98 15.67 4.73
CA LEU A 39 -3.50 17.05 4.80
C LEU A 39 -4.63 18.02 5.14
N ASP A 40 -5.78 17.86 4.50
CA ASP A 40 -6.94 18.74 4.73
C ASP A 40 -7.47 18.61 6.17
N VAL A 41 -7.55 17.37 6.67
CA VAL A 41 -7.94 17.10 8.06
C VAL A 41 -6.93 17.69 9.05
N ARG A 42 -5.64 17.57 8.76
CA ARG A 42 -4.57 18.18 9.56
C ARG A 42 -4.73 19.71 9.62
N MET A 43 -4.93 20.36 8.46
CA MET A 43 -5.12 21.81 8.40
C MET A 43 -6.32 22.26 9.21
N GLU A 44 -7.47 21.56 9.07
CA GLU A 44 -8.67 21.84 9.86
C GLU A 44 -8.40 21.69 11.37
N ALA A 45 -7.79 20.58 11.80
CA ALA A 45 -7.48 20.31 13.20
C ALA A 45 -6.47 21.30 13.82
N LEU A 46 -5.60 21.90 13.01
CA LEU A 46 -4.71 22.99 13.44
C LEU A 46 -5.42 24.34 13.54
N GLY A 47 -6.67 24.43 13.05
CA GLY A 47 -7.52 25.61 13.08
C GLY A 47 -7.46 26.43 11.78
N GLY A 48 -7.33 25.76 10.65
CA GLY A 48 -7.30 26.35 9.31
C GLY A 48 -5.89 26.58 8.75
N GLU A 49 -5.83 26.91 7.47
CA GLU A 49 -4.59 27.01 6.69
C GLU A 49 -3.60 28.04 7.26
N ASP A 50 -4.06 29.25 7.58
CA ASP A 50 -3.19 30.31 8.11
C ASP A 50 -2.56 29.93 9.45
N LYS A 51 -3.36 29.30 10.31
CA LYS A 51 -2.88 28.85 11.61
C LYS A 51 -1.93 27.66 11.47
N ALA A 52 -2.21 26.72 10.57
CA ALA A 52 -1.32 25.61 10.28
C ALA A 52 0.05 26.10 9.79
N LYS A 53 0.08 27.01 8.80
CA LYS A 53 1.32 27.64 8.30
C LYS A 53 2.09 28.36 9.41
N LYS A 54 1.39 29.11 10.26
CA LYS A 54 2.02 29.76 11.42
C LYS A 54 2.66 28.75 12.38
N MET A 55 2.01 27.63 12.65
CA MET A 55 2.56 26.61 13.55
C MET A 55 3.76 25.88 12.93
N GLU A 56 3.76 25.67 11.62
CA GLU A 56 4.92 25.13 10.88
C GLU A 56 6.14 26.06 11.01
N LEU A 57 5.96 27.37 10.81
CA LEU A 57 7.03 28.36 10.99
C LEU A 57 7.58 28.35 12.43
N ILE A 58 6.71 28.19 13.43
CA ILE A 58 7.15 28.09 14.84
C ILE A 58 7.99 26.83 15.05
N LEU A 59 7.58 25.68 14.49
CA LEU A 59 8.34 24.45 14.59
C LEU A 59 9.69 24.58 13.89
N GLU A 60 9.74 25.19 12.70
CA GLU A 60 10.97 25.42 11.95
C GLU A 60 11.97 26.27 12.75
N VAL A 61 11.52 27.39 13.32
CA VAL A 61 12.35 28.24 14.19
C VAL A 61 12.82 27.48 15.43
N ALA A 62 11.94 26.69 16.06
CA ALA A 62 12.31 25.88 17.21
C ALA A 62 13.40 24.86 16.87
N ILE A 63 13.25 24.12 15.76
CA ILE A 63 14.25 23.16 15.27
C ILE A 63 15.57 23.87 14.95
N SER A 64 15.54 25.06 14.32
CA SER A 64 16.76 25.82 14.03
C SER A 64 17.49 26.23 15.31
N ASN A 65 16.78 26.70 16.33
CA ASN A 65 17.37 27.06 17.61
C ASN A 65 17.97 25.85 18.34
N LEU A 66 17.30 24.68 18.24
CA LEU A 66 17.82 23.44 18.82
C LEU A 66 19.12 23.01 18.15
N LYS A 67 19.21 23.08 16.82
CA LYS A 67 20.46 22.78 16.09
C LYS A 67 21.62 23.67 16.55
N MET A 68 21.38 24.98 16.72
CA MET A 68 22.40 25.89 17.27
C MET A 68 22.85 25.45 18.67
N LEU A 69 21.91 25.01 19.51
CA LEU A 69 22.25 24.53 20.85
C LEU A 69 23.01 23.20 20.82
N GLU A 70 22.63 22.26 19.94
CA GLU A 70 23.30 20.96 19.75
C GLU A 70 24.79 21.15 19.38
N GLU A 71 25.09 22.13 18.53
CA GLU A 71 26.47 22.49 18.15
C GLU A 71 27.28 22.96 19.36
N GLU A 72 26.71 23.82 20.21
CA GLU A 72 27.39 24.35 21.41
C GLU A 72 27.61 23.29 22.50
N VAL A 73 26.62 22.42 22.72
CA VAL A 73 26.72 21.39 23.78
C VAL A 73 27.34 20.07 23.30
N ASN A 74 27.58 19.93 21.99
CA ASN A 74 28.08 18.71 21.35
C ASN A 74 27.28 17.46 21.74
N SER A 75 25.95 17.59 21.72
CA SER A 75 25.01 16.53 22.07
C SER A 75 23.69 16.70 21.34
N TYR A 76 22.97 15.60 21.10
CA TYR A 76 21.68 15.61 20.42
C TYR A 76 20.56 16.15 21.32
N ILE A 77 19.72 17.03 20.78
CA ILE A 77 18.57 17.65 21.44
C ILE A 77 17.36 17.58 20.49
N GLY A 78 16.42 16.70 20.80
CA GLY A 78 15.24 16.48 19.97
C GLY A 78 13.95 17.13 20.47
N VAL A 79 13.03 17.41 19.55
CA VAL A 79 11.60 17.65 19.86
C VAL A 79 10.83 16.35 19.65
N TYR A 80 10.24 15.84 20.72
CA TYR A 80 9.41 14.63 20.64
C TYR A 80 7.94 14.98 20.41
N ASN A 81 7.24 14.11 19.68
CA ASN A 81 5.79 14.19 19.42
C ASN A 81 5.31 15.46 18.67
N ALA A 82 6.22 16.19 18.01
CA ALA A 82 5.83 17.29 17.14
C ALA A 82 5.34 16.78 15.78
N GLU A 83 6.11 15.88 15.16
CA GLU A 83 5.82 15.39 13.83
C GLU A 83 5.40 13.92 13.84
N SER A 84 4.58 13.53 12.87
CA SER A 84 4.17 12.15 12.64
C SER A 84 3.98 11.90 11.15
N ASN A 85 4.01 10.64 10.74
CA ASN A 85 3.67 10.21 9.38
C ASN A 85 2.17 9.97 9.16
N SER A 86 1.37 10.13 10.21
CA SER A 86 -0.07 9.90 10.18
C SER A 86 -0.77 10.62 11.32
N LEU A 87 -2.05 10.88 11.13
CA LEU A 87 -2.96 11.35 12.17
C LEU A 87 -4.06 10.31 12.44
N ARG A 88 -4.69 10.38 13.61
CA ARG A 88 -5.83 9.52 13.95
C ARG A 88 -7.11 10.32 14.18
N PRO A 89 -7.77 10.83 13.13
CA PRO A 89 -9.03 11.54 13.29
C PRO A 89 -10.17 10.59 13.65
N ALA A 90 -11.17 11.13 14.35
CA ALA A 90 -12.47 10.50 14.53
C ALA A 90 -13.51 11.22 13.66
N PHE A 91 -14.23 10.45 12.83
CA PHE A 91 -15.36 10.94 12.03
C PHE A 91 -16.64 10.30 12.54
N GLY A 92 -17.57 11.09 13.09
CA GLY A 92 -18.81 10.55 13.68
C GLY A 92 -18.57 9.52 14.80
N GLY A 93 -17.46 9.65 15.53
CA GLY A 93 -17.05 8.70 16.58
C GLY A 93 -16.18 7.53 16.10
N GLN A 94 -16.05 7.31 14.78
CA GLN A 94 -15.16 6.27 14.24
C GLN A 94 -13.73 6.79 14.11
N ARG A 95 -12.81 6.23 14.91
CA ARG A 95 -11.37 6.54 14.84
C ARG A 95 -10.71 5.79 13.68
N VAL A 96 -9.98 6.50 12.84
CA VAL A 96 -9.24 5.92 11.70
C VAL A 96 -7.83 6.47 11.64
N ARG A 97 -6.90 5.74 11.01
CA ARG A 97 -5.53 6.22 10.77
C ARG A 97 -5.43 6.72 9.33
N LEU A 98 -5.08 7.99 9.15
CA LEU A 98 -4.78 8.58 7.85
C LEU A 98 -3.28 8.86 7.75
N ARG A 99 -2.63 8.39 6.69
CA ARG A 99 -1.21 8.64 6.43
C ARG A 99 -1.05 9.84 5.52
N TYR A 100 0.03 10.61 5.70
CA TYR A 100 0.36 11.71 4.78
C TYR A 100 0.90 11.23 3.44
N GLY A 101 1.36 9.98 3.38
CA GLY A 101 1.89 9.36 2.17
C GLY A 101 3.40 9.22 2.22
N LYS A 102 3.99 9.10 1.03
CA LYS A 102 5.43 8.94 0.83
C LYS A 102 5.95 10.02 -0.10
N ASP A 103 7.19 10.44 0.10
CA ASP A 103 7.89 11.39 -0.75
C ASP A 103 8.38 10.73 -2.06
N ASN A 104 9.14 11.47 -2.85
CA ASN A 104 9.68 11.00 -4.12
C ASN A 104 10.74 9.89 -3.97
N ASN A 105 11.33 9.74 -2.78
CA ASN A 105 12.28 8.69 -2.45
C ASN A 105 11.58 7.44 -1.91
N GLY A 106 10.26 7.51 -1.69
CA GLY A 106 9.48 6.44 -1.09
C GLY A 106 9.53 6.44 0.45
N GLU A 107 10.08 7.49 1.06
CA GLU A 107 10.14 7.66 2.52
C GLU A 107 8.81 8.23 3.03
N ASP A 108 8.42 7.85 4.24
CA ASP A 108 7.19 8.36 4.85
C ASP A 108 7.30 9.87 5.07
N ILE A 109 6.25 10.62 4.71
CA ILE A 109 6.20 12.07 4.92
C ILE A 109 5.86 12.35 6.38
N TYR A 110 6.75 13.04 7.09
CA TYR A 110 6.51 13.53 8.45
C TYR A 110 6.08 14.99 8.43
N LEU A 111 5.02 15.32 9.17
CA LEU A 111 4.52 16.69 9.31
C LEU A 111 4.15 16.96 10.76
N LEU A 112 4.22 18.24 11.16
CA LEU A 112 3.65 18.72 12.43
C LEU A 112 2.21 18.21 12.58
N THR A 113 1.94 17.36 13.55
CA THR A 113 0.67 16.63 13.65
C THR A 113 -0.04 17.00 14.95
N PRO A 114 -1.30 17.48 14.88
CA PRO A 114 -2.06 17.78 16.08
C PRO A 114 -2.41 16.49 16.85
N ASP A 115 -2.59 16.64 18.16
CA ASP A 115 -3.06 15.55 19.02
C ASP A 115 -4.43 14.99 18.58
N ASP A 116 -4.67 13.72 18.88
CA ASP A 116 -5.90 13.00 18.54
C ASP A 116 -7.16 13.68 19.08
N ASN A 117 -7.07 14.43 20.18
CA ASN A 117 -8.20 15.18 20.76
C ASN A 117 -8.58 16.44 19.95
N LYS A 118 -7.68 16.93 19.08
CA LYS A 118 -7.98 18.02 18.14
C LYS A 118 -8.56 17.51 16.81
N CYS A 119 -8.53 16.20 16.60
CA CYS A 119 -8.98 15.57 15.36
C CYS A 119 -10.35 14.90 15.54
N LEU A 120 -11.31 15.59 16.18
CA LEU A 120 -12.64 15.08 16.47
C LEU A 120 -13.68 15.79 15.60
N PHE A 121 -14.21 15.09 14.60
CA PHE A 121 -15.17 15.64 13.65
C PHE A 121 -16.53 14.95 13.82
N PRO A 122 -17.60 15.69 14.15
CA PRO A 122 -18.94 15.12 14.28
C PRO A 122 -19.46 14.62 12.92
N ALA A 123 -20.51 13.81 12.93
CA ALA A 123 -21.00 13.13 11.72
C ALA A 123 -21.50 14.10 10.63
N ASP A 124 -22.01 15.27 11.04
CA ASP A 124 -22.50 16.33 10.17
C ASP A 124 -21.39 17.24 9.60
N HIS A 125 -20.15 17.10 10.09
CA HIS A 125 -18.99 17.84 9.59
C HIS A 125 -18.65 17.46 8.15
N GLU A 126 -18.25 18.44 7.33
CA GLU A 126 -17.94 18.21 5.91
C GLU A 126 -16.80 17.18 5.69
N LEU A 127 -15.78 17.19 6.56
CA LEU A 127 -14.73 16.16 6.52
C LEU A 127 -15.27 14.75 6.81
N SER A 128 -16.26 14.59 7.69
CA SER A 128 -16.90 13.29 7.96
C SER A 128 -17.65 12.79 6.73
N LYS A 129 -18.41 13.67 6.06
CA LYS A 129 -19.11 13.35 4.79
C LYS A 129 -18.12 12.99 3.68
N ARG A 130 -16.99 13.70 3.59
CA ARG A 130 -15.94 13.43 2.61
C ARG A 130 -15.24 12.11 2.90
N PHE A 131 -14.97 11.80 4.17
CA PHE A 131 -14.44 10.51 4.58
C PHE A 131 -15.37 9.38 4.13
N GLU A 132 -16.68 9.49 4.41
CA GLU A 132 -17.66 8.49 3.99
C GLU A 132 -17.63 8.24 2.48
N LYS A 133 -17.60 9.31 1.66
CA LYS A 133 -17.49 9.20 0.20
C LYS A 133 -16.22 8.47 -0.24
N LEU A 134 -15.08 8.76 0.38
CA LEU A 134 -13.81 8.07 0.08
C LEU A 134 -13.87 6.59 0.48
N THR A 135 -14.45 6.26 1.63
CA THR A 135 -14.64 4.87 2.08
C THR A 135 -15.59 4.12 1.15
N GLN A 136 -16.69 4.73 0.71
CA GLN A 136 -17.59 4.13 -0.28
C GLN A 136 -16.87 3.84 -1.60
N LYS A 137 -16.02 4.77 -2.07
CA LYS A 137 -15.19 4.56 -3.26
C LYS A 137 -14.18 3.42 -3.07
N GLU A 138 -13.55 3.34 -1.91
CA GLU A 138 -12.64 2.24 -1.55
C GLU A 138 -13.35 0.88 -1.57
N ASN A 139 -14.54 0.80 -0.96
CA ASN A 139 -15.32 -0.43 -0.90
C ASN A 139 -15.73 -0.90 -2.30
N LYS A 140 -16.24 0.00 -3.15
CA LYS A 140 -16.57 -0.33 -4.55
C LYS A 140 -15.36 -0.84 -5.33
N LEU A 141 -14.17 -0.27 -5.08
CA LEU A 141 -12.95 -0.71 -5.74
C LEU A 141 -12.51 -2.10 -5.25
N LYS A 142 -12.65 -2.39 -3.95
CA LYS A 142 -12.41 -3.73 -3.38
C LYS A 142 -13.38 -4.76 -3.94
N GLU A 143 -14.67 -4.44 -4.01
CA GLU A 143 -15.69 -5.31 -4.61
C GLU A 143 -15.35 -5.66 -6.06
N LYS A 144 -15.01 -4.65 -6.88
CA LYS A 144 -14.58 -4.85 -8.28
C LYS A 144 -13.34 -5.75 -8.39
N GLU A 145 -12.34 -5.53 -7.53
CA GLU A 145 -11.14 -6.38 -7.50
C GLU A 145 -11.48 -7.83 -7.15
N THR A 146 -12.31 -8.04 -6.13
CA THR A 146 -12.75 -9.37 -5.71
C THR A 146 -13.53 -10.06 -6.83
N GLU A 147 -14.45 -9.36 -7.49
CA GLU A 147 -15.24 -9.90 -8.60
C GLU A 147 -14.35 -10.35 -9.76
N ILE A 148 -13.39 -9.52 -10.18
CA ILE A 148 -12.43 -9.87 -11.24
C ILE A 148 -11.61 -11.09 -10.83
N ASN A 149 -11.03 -11.08 -9.62
CA ASN A 149 -10.20 -12.18 -9.13
C ASN A 149 -10.98 -13.50 -9.08
N THR A 150 -12.20 -13.49 -8.54
CA THR A 150 -13.04 -14.69 -8.46
C THR A 150 -13.40 -15.19 -9.85
N THR A 151 -13.83 -14.31 -10.75
CA THR A 151 -14.21 -14.69 -12.13
C THR A 151 -13.03 -15.31 -12.89
N VAL A 152 -11.87 -14.65 -12.85
CA VAL A 152 -10.64 -15.15 -13.50
C VAL A 152 -10.20 -16.46 -12.86
N GLN A 153 -10.27 -16.57 -11.53
CA GLN A 153 -9.89 -17.78 -10.81
C GLN A 153 -10.75 -18.99 -11.19
N VAL A 154 -12.07 -18.79 -11.35
CA VAL A 154 -13.00 -19.84 -11.80
C VAL A 154 -12.65 -20.30 -13.22
N ALA A 155 -12.45 -19.35 -14.15
CA ALA A 155 -12.05 -19.67 -15.52
C ALA A 155 -10.72 -20.47 -15.55
N LEU A 156 -9.71 -20.03 -14.80
CA LEU A 156 -8.41 -20.69 -14.71
C LEU A 156 -8.45 -22.07 -14.03
N ASN A 157 -9.44 -22.34 -13.18
CA ASN A 157 -9.60 -23.64 -12.53
C ASN A 157 -10.39 -24.64 -13.37
N SER A 158 -11.16 -24.16 -14.34
CA SER A 158 -11.88 -25.02 -15.28
C SER A 158 -10.98 -25.75 -16.29
N VAL A 159 -9.72 -25.31 -16.43
CA VAL A 159 -8.77 -25.81 -17.42
C VAL A 159 -7.38 -26.04 -16.83
N THR A 160 -6.64 -26.98 -17.42
CA THR A 160 -5.29 -27.36 -16.97
C THR A 160 -4.19 -26.79 -17.86
N THR A 161 -4.51 -26.25 -19.03
CA THR A 161 -3.54 -25.83 -20.04
C THR A 161 -3.92 -24.51 -20.70
N ILE A 162 -2.92 -23.76 -21.16
CA ILE A 162 -3.10 -22.48 -21.86
C ILE A 162 -3.90 -22.67 -23.14
N LYS A 163 -3.64 -23.75 -23.89
CA LYS A 163 -4.38 -24.04 -25.12
C LYS A 163 -5.88 -24.16 -24.85
N ARG A 164 -6.25 -24.92 -23.82
CA ARG A 164 -7.66 -25.09 -23.44
C ARG A 164 -8.27 -23.80 -22.90
N LEU A 165 -7.50 -22.99 -22.18
CA LEU A 165 -7.94 -21.65 -21.74
C LEU A 165 -8.32 -20.76 -22.92
N ILE A 166 -7.46 -20.70 -23.94
CA ILE A 166 -7.68 -19.89 -25.15
C ILE A 166 -8.90 -20.41 -25.94
N GLU A 167 -9.13 -21.73 -25.96
CA GLU A 167 -10.29 -22.31 -26.63
C GLU A 167 -11.62 -21.90 -25.98
N ILE A 168 -11.68 -21.85 -24.63
CA ILE A 168 -12.91 -21.50 -23.90
C ILE A 168 -13.04 -20.00 -23.62
N TRP A 169 -11.92 -19.26 -23.62
CA TRP A 169 -11.84 -17.84 -23.35
C TRP A 169 -10.78 -17.20 -24.27
N PRO A 170 -11.13 -16.91 -25.54
CA PRO A 170 -10.19 -16.41 -26.55
C PRO A 170 -9.50 -15.09 -26.17
N GLU A 171 -10.20 -14.21 -25.46
CA GLU A 171 -9.71 -12.91 -24.98
C GLU A 171 -8.60 -13.05 -23.93
N SER A 172 -8.49 -14.22 -23.28
CA SER A 172 -7.40 -14.51 -22.32
C SER A 172 -6.02 -14.38 -22.95
N LYS A 173 -5.90 -14.44 -24.28
CA LYS A 173 -4.65 -14.22 -25.02
C LYS A 173 -3.92 -12.94 -24.60
N GLU A 174 -4.68 -11.88 -24.34
CA GLU A 174 -4.11 -10.59 -23.93
C GLU A 174 -3.62 -10.57 -22.47
N LEU A 175 -3.99 -11.58 -21.68
CA LEU A 175 -3.64 -11.70 -20.27
C LEU A 175 -2.51 -12.71 -20.05
N ILE A 176 -2.16 -13.51 -21.05
CA ILE A 176 -1.10 -14.51 -20.95
C ILE A 176 0.26 -13.79 -20.93
N PRO A 177 1.15 -14.12 -19.97
CA PRO A 177 2.50 -13.56 -19.94
C PRO A 177 3.28 -13.88 -21.21
N THR A 178 4.04 -12.91 -21.74
CA THR A 178 4.86 -13.09 -22.95
C THR A 178 6.06 -14.01 -22.71
N ASP A 179 6.61 -14.03 -21.49
CA ASP A 179 7.78 -14.82 -21.07
C ASP A 179 7.38 -16.19 -20.46
N ILE A 180 6.54 -16.96 -21.15
CA ILE A 180 6.13 -18.31 -20.69
C ILE A 180 7.36 -19.24 -20.49
N SER A 181 8.45 -18.98 -21.23
CA SER A 181 9.72 -19.75 -21.19
C SER A 181 10.52 -19.61 -19.88
N LYS A 182 10.25 -18.59 -19.05
CA LYS A 182 10.91 -18.46 -17.73
C LYS A 182 10.23 -19.25 -16.61
N SER A 183 9.05 -19.82 -16.86
CA SER A 183 8.39 -20.73 -15.91
C SER A 183 8.89 -22.18 -15.98
N THR A 184 9.81 -22.45 -16.91
CA THR A 184 10.69 -23.61 -16.91
C THR A 184 12.13 -23.16 -16.69
N SER A 185 12.41 -22.43 -15.61
CA SER A 185 13.70 -22.65 -14.99
C SER A 185 13.64 -24.08 -14.44
N THR A 186 14.36 -24.98 -15.10
CA THR A 186 15.00 -26.08 -14.40
C THR A 186 15.63 -25.49 -13.14
N LEU A 187 14.93 -25.60 -12.00
CA LEU A 187 15.59 -25.67 -10.73
C LEU A 187 16.67 -26.74 -10.92
N PRO A 188 17.97 -26.44 -10.76
CA PRO A 188 18.91 -27.51 -10.52
C PRO A 188 18.32 -28.26 -9.33
N ALA A 189 18.14 -29.58 -9.47
CA ALA A 189 17.68 -30.42 -8.37
C ALA A 189 18.48 -30.00 -7.15
N LEU A 190 17.82 -29.37 -6.17
CA LEU A 190 18.43 -28.99 -4.92
C LEU A 190 18.90 -30.31 -4.31
N GLN A 191 20.20 -30.57 -4.43
CA GLN A 191 20.83 -31.74 -3.88
C GLN A 191 20.57 -31.70 -2.37
N VAL A 192 19.80 -32.67 -1.91
CA VAL A 192 19.36 -32.82 -0.51
C VAL A 192 20.58 -32.80 0.44
N GLU A 193 21.77 -33.09 -0.09
CA GLU A 193 23.06 -32.95 0.58
C GLU A 193 23.38 -31.53 1.10
N ASP A 194 22.98 -30.46 0.41
CA ASP A 194 23.27 -29.07 0.82
C ASP A 194 22.33 -28.56 1.91
N LEU A 195 21.08 -29.03 1.93
CA LEU A 195 20.12 -28.74 3.00
C LEU A 195 20.56 -29.40 4.33
N ASN A 196 21.07 -30.64 4.30
CA ASN A 196 21.51 -31.33 5.51
C ASN A 196 22.73 -30.69 6.17
N LYS A 197 23.64 -30.10 5.38
CA LYS A 197 24.79 -29.34 5.90
C LYS A 197 24.40 -28.02 6.56
N LEU A 198 23.35 -27.36 6.06
CA LEU A 198 22.91 -26.05 6.55
C LEU A 198 22.13 -26.12 7.88
N ILE A 199 21.55 -27.27 8.22
CA ILE A 199 20.64 -27.41 9.37
C ILE A 199 21.27 -28.26 10.49
N GLY A 200 22.51 -28.73 10.33
CA GLY A 200 23.27 -29.43 11.38
C GLY A 200 22.68 -30.79 11.78
N LEU A 201 21.97 -31.46 10.87
CA LEU A 201 21.47 -32.81 11.10
C LEU A 201 22.56 -33.83 10.71
N PRO A 202 22.88 -34.82 11.57
CA PRO A 202 23.83 -35.87 11.19
C PRO A 202 23.21 -36.74 10.08
N THR A 203 23.93 -36.88 8.97
CA THR A 203 23.62 -37.90 7.96
C THR A 203 23.97 -39.28 8.53
N ASP A 204 22.94 -40.06 8.89
CA ASP A 204 23.09 -41.46 9.28
C ASP A 204 23.72 -42.26 8.13
N LYS A 205 24.87 -42.88 8.42
CA LYS A 205 25.48 -43.89 7.56
C LYS A 205 24.91 -45.26 7.92
N LYS A 206 24.23 -45.91 6.99
CA LYS A 206 24.29 -47.35 6.82
C LYS A 206 24.85 -47.65 5.44
#